data_AF-K1XKC9-F1
#
_entry.id   AF-K1XKC9-F1
#
_cell.length_a   1.000
_cell.length_b   1.000
_cell.length_c   1.000
_cell.angle_alpha   90.00
_cell.angle_beta   90.00
_cell.angle_gamma   90.00
#
_symmetry.space_group_name_H-M   'P 1'
#
loop_
_entity.id
_entity.type
_entity.pdbx_description
1 polymer ?
#
loop_
_entity_poly.entity_id
_entity_poly.type
_entity_poly.pdbx_seq_one_letter_code
_entity_poly.pdbx_strand_id
1 'polypeptide(L)'
;MALNARAAEGSWKPVYLNLPLNTSASDDPIGFAKVSGFYGPGAWAALFLTLCSSWLNLVLHKRGFDASICSYLIALNAAAIDHLNHLRRLSALKAAADASWMQEAAPVGAAFTVTWWGLGGILAQIATSPLLYQRRSQRRSLAQRVGGLVLGSLVPSISIAAGIWLADREAGASIPMLYWRGMMMEAEPVGVDGKGHNTLNSHHDARIFASLTGLGFAILLGLAIVCVSGFWLDSKAPSLRIQLAAVLGPLWKVTDFLRRKFRSRKARIRGIVAIIVLDLGSLLAFVIGADESKERKHWQLLLLPSMLTVIPFFVILLIVGTPVMAPLHGTLYTMEYISAVSFHHGSSPSQSCWFMPCAPQSIAEMDQALALIGGLFSLLVLEIGWPFIKHQRRERREALLFEQEMWQNFASAQVDSTIQDLRNDDSNADTSGTSGARLDVSPAGASARDSGAPGSTRRFNPAILAQEARWRRQTTW
;
A
#
# COMPACT_ATOMS: atom_id res chain seq x y z
N MET A 1 6.33 -29.13 57.28
CA MET A 1 7.05 -27.83 57.26
C MET A 1 8.22 -27.77 56.27
N ALA A 2 8.37 -28.72 55.32
CA ALA A 2 9.46 -28.74 54.33
C ALA A 2 9.02 -28.51 52.87
N LEU A 3 7.74 -28.19 52.63
CA LEU A 3 7.18 -27.93 51.28
C LEU A 3 7.14 -26.43 50.90
N ASN A 4 7.38 -25.51 51.85
CA ASN A 4 7.35 -24.07 51.59
C ASN A 4 8.70 -23.47 51.15
N ALA A 5 9.79 -24.25 51.19
CA ALA A 5 11.13 -23.74 50.83
C ALA A 5 11.42 -23.75 49.32
N ARG A 6 10.65 -24.50 48.51
CA ARG A 6 10.83 -24.50 47.03
C ARG A 6 10.07 -23.40 46.29
N ALA A 7 9.18 -22.67 46.95
CA ALA A 7 8.46 -21.55 46.35
C ALA A 7 9.24 -20.22 46.37
N ALA A 8 10.29 -20.12 47.20
CA ALA A 8 11.04 -18.88 47.41
C ALA A 8 12.25 -18.68 46.46
N GLU A 9 12.67 -19.71 45.72
CA GLU A 9 13.73 -19.60 44.70
C GLU A 9 13.20 -19.17 43.32
N GLY A 10 11.88 -18.99 43.18
CA GLY A 10 11.25 -18.38 42.00
C GLY A 10 11.39 -16.85 41.97
N SER A 11 12.50 -16.30 42.48
CA SER A 11 12.87 -14.92 42.24
C SER A 11 13.06 -14.78 40.74
N TRP A 12 12.05 -14.22 40.07
CA TRP A 12 12.18 -13.70 38.71
C TRP A 12 13.26 -12.63 38.76
N LYS A 13 14.53 -13.03 38.61
CA LYS A 13 15.59 -12.08 38.29
C LYS A 13 15.06 -11.34 37.06
N PRO A 14 15.08 -10.00 37.04
CA PRO A 14 14.73 -9.26 35.85
C PRO A 14 15.66 -9.78 34.77
N VAL A 15 15.12 -10.65 33.92
CA VAL A 15 15.81 -11.15 32.74
C VAL A 15 15.80 -9.93 31.85
N TYR A 16 16.84 -9.09 32.00
CA TYR A 16 17.23 -8.20 30.92
C TYR A 16 17.35 -9.13 29.73
N LEU A 17 16.38 -9.02 28.81
CA LEU A 17 16.34 -9.79 27.58
C LEU A 17 17.46 -9.25 26.69
N ASN A 18 18.71 -9.49 27.10
CA ASN A 18 19.80 -9.61 26.15
C ASN A 18 19.38 -10.80 25.31
N LEU A 19 18.71 -10.59 24.18
CA LEU A 19 18.49 -11.64 23.20
C LEU A 19 19.89 -12.20 22.91
N PRO A 20 20.23 -13.39 23.40
CA PRO A 20 21.43 -14.04 22.96
C PRO A 20 21.08 -14.49 21.54
N LEU A 21 21.35 -13.63 20.56
CA LEU A 21 21.21 -13.97 19.13
C LEU A 21 22.12 -15.16 18.76
N ASN A 22 22.99 -15.58 19.68
CA ASN A 22 23.77 -16.79 19.59
C ASN A 22 22.88 -18.01 19.86
N THR A 23 22.29 -18.54 18.79
CA THR A 23 21.44 -19.75 18.74
C THR A 23 22.08 -21.03 19.26
N SER A 24 23.39 -21.01 19.53
CA SER A 24 24.12 -22.16 20.06
C SER A 24 23.96 -22.33 21.58
N ALA A 25 23.33 -21.38 22.28
CA ALA A 25 23.04 -21.57 23.71
C ALA A 25 21.99 -22.67 23.87
N SER A 26 22.24 -23.64 24.75
CA SER A 26 21.36 -24.79 25.02
C SER A 26 19.95 -24.40 25.50
N ASP A 27 19.78 -23.14 25.90
CA ASP A 27 18.59 -22.63 26.56
C ASP A 27 18.00 -21.51 25.70
N ASP A 28 17.10 -21.86 24.79
CA ASP A 28 16.25 -20.91 24.04
C ASP A 28 14.84 -20.89 24.65
N PRO A 29 14.62 -20.12 25.73
CA PRO A 29 13.34 -20.12 26.45
C PRO A 29 12.20 -19.49 25.64
N ILE A 30 12.51 -18.61 24.69
CA ILE A 30 11.53 -17.82 23.92
C ILE A 30 11.26 -18.45 22.54
N GLY A 31 12.14 -19.34 22.09
CA GLY A 31 11.97 -20.11 20.86
C GLY A 31 12.44 -19.38 19.59
N PHE A 32 13.48 -18.55 19.67
CA PHE A 32 14.07 -17.93 18.48
C PHE A 32 14.57 -18.94 17.45
N ALA A 33 15.05 -20.11 17.89
CA ALA A 33 15.45 -21.21 17.03
C ALA A 33 14.26 -21.85 16.27
N LYS A 34 13.02 -21.63 16.74
CA LYS A 34 11.79 -22.09 16.07
C LYS A 34 11.24 -21.06 15.09
N VAL A 35 11.81 -19.85 15.02
CA VAL A 35 11.35 -18.82 14.08
C VAL A 35 11.65 -19.29 12.66
N SER A 36 10.60 -19.35 11.84
CA SER A 36 10.71 -19.70 10.43
C SER A 36 11.67 -18.77 9.71
N GLY A 37 12.44 -19.32 8.76
CA GLY A 37 13.32 -18.51 7.93
C GLY A 37 12.61 -17.51 7.03
N PHE A 38 11.31 -17.68 6.85
CA PHE A 38 10.48 -16.64 6.22
C PHE A 38 10.59 -15.27 6.94
N TYR A 39 10.98 -15.24 8.21
CA TYR A 39 11.19 -14.03 9.00
C TYR A 39 12.66 -13.62 9.16
N GLY A 40 13.55 -14.27 8.42
CA GLY A 40 14.97 -13.98 8.41
C GLY A 40 15.34 -12.72 7.62
N PRO A 41 16.62 -12.31 7.69
CA PRO A 41 17.08 -11.06 7.10
C PRO A 41 16.93 -11.01 5.58
N GLY A 42 17.13 -12.14 4.89
CA GLY A 42 16.99 -12.21 3.43
C GLY A 42 15.55 -12.04 2.98
N ALA A 43 14.62 -12.74 3.63
CA ALA A 43 13.19 -12.62 3.36
C ALA A 43 12.63 -11.24 3.73
N TRP A 44 13.07 -10.66 4.85
CA TRP A 44 12.70 -9.30 5.26
C TRP A 44 13.18 -8.26 4.24
N ALA A 45 14.44 -8.35 3.80
CA ALA A 45 14.98 -7.48 2.76
C ALA A 45 14.22 -7.63 1.43
N ALA A 46 13.86 -8.86 1.05
CA ALA A 46 13.05 -9.11 -0.13
C ALA A 46 11.68 -8.44 -0.05
N LEU A 47 11.00 -8.55 1.10
CA LEU A 47 9.74 -7.87 1.35
C LEU A 47 9.89 -6.35 1.22
N PHE A 48 10.93 -5.77 1.83
CA PHE A 48 11.21 -4.34 1.70
C PHE A 48 11.47 -3.92 0.24
N LEU A 49 12.24 -4.70 -0.52
CA LEU A 49 12.50 -4.43 -1.93
C LEU A 49 11.22 -4.49 -2.79
N THR A 50 10.33 -5.46 -2.54
CA THR A 50 9.02 -5.51 -3.23
C THR A 50 8.11 -4.33 -2.85
N LEU A 51 8.20 -3.84 -1.61
CA LEU A 51 7.53 -2.61 -1.18
C LEU A 51 8.08 -1.39 -1.92
N CYS A 52 9.41 -1.21 -1.98
CA CYS A 52 10.06 -0.13 -2.74
C CYS A 52 9.71 -0.18 -4.22
N SER A 53 9.72 -1.38 -4.79
CA SER A 53 9.30 -1.67 -6.17
C SER A 53 7.86 -1.23 -6.43
N SER A 54 6.95 -1.57 -5.51
CA SER A 54 5.57 -1.11 -5.55
C SER A 54 5.46 0.43 -5.46
N TRP A 55 6.24 1.09 -4.61
CA TRP A 55 6.29 2.55 -4.53
C TRP A 55 6.80 3.18 -5.82
N LEU A 56 7.84 2.62 -6.44
CA LEU A 56 8.34 3.08 -7.73
C LEU A 56 7.25 3.00 -8.80
N ASN A 57 6.47 1.92 -8.83
CA ASN A 57 5.32 1.79 -9.75
C ASN A 57 4.22 2.82 -9.50
N LEU A 58 4.02 3.21 -8.23
CA LEU A 58 3.07 4.26 -7.85
C LEU A 58 3.50 5.62 -8.40
N VAL A 59 4.78 5.97 -8.19
CA VAL A 59 5.38 7.25 -8.62
C VAL A 59 5.47 7.34 -10.15
N LEU A 60 5.85 6.24 -10.82
CA LEU A 60 5.90 6.18 -12.29
C LEU A 60 4.51 6.08 -12.96
N HIS A 61 3.44 6.02 -12.16
CA HIS A 61 2.06 5.88 -12.62
C HIS A 61 1.85 4.73 -13.62
N LYS A 62 2.51 3.58 -13.40
CA LYS A 62 2.34 2.42 -14.28
C LYS A 62 0.88 1.99 -14.28
N ARG A 63 0.37 1.69 -15.47
CA ARG A 63 -1.01 1.22 -15.67
C ARG A 63 -1.02 -0.29 -15.82
N GLY A 64 -2.07 -0.94 -15.32
CA GLY A 64 -2.29 -2.38 -15.48
C GLY A 64 -2.02 -3.16 -14.20
N PHE A 65 -1.71 -4.45 -14.36
CA PHE A 65 -1.38 -5.35 -13.26
C PHE A 65 0.00 -5.01 -12.69
N ASP A 66 0.06 -4.72 -11.39
CA ASP A 66 1.28 -4.40 -10.66
C ASP A 66 1.79 -5.69 -10.00
N ALA A 67 2.68 -6.43 -10.66
CA ALA A 67 3.16 -7.71 -10.13
C ALA A 67 3.83 -7.55 -8.77
N SER A 68 4.54 -6.44 -8.56
CA SER A 68 5.24 -6.12 -7.32
C SER A 68 4.28 -5.90 -6.15
N ILE A 69 3.14 -5.23 -6.37
CA ILE A 69 2.09 -5.13 -5.35
C ILE A 69 1.52 -6.51 -5.01
N CYS A 70 1.31 -7.37 -6.02
CA CYS A 70 0.74 -8.69 -5.79
C CYS A 70 1.69 -9.60 -5.01
N SER A 71 2.97 -9.66 -5.38
CA SER A 71 3.99 -10.42 -4.64
C SER A 71 4.11 -9.95 -3.19
N TYR A 72 4.14 -8.63 -2.98
CA TYR A 72 4.15 -8.04 -1.65
C TYR A 72 2.92 -8.44 -0.82
N LEU A 73 1.71 -8.32 -1.39
CA LEU A 73 0.47 -8.69 -0.71
C LEU A 73 0.41 -10.18 -0.40
N ILE A 74 0.88 -11.07 -1.29
CA ILE A 74 0.91 -12.51 -1.05
C ILE A 74 1.81 -12.84 0.15
N ALA A 75 3.05 -12.32 0.16
CA ALA A 75 3.98 -12.53 1.26
C ALA A 75 3.41 -12.00 2.59
N LEU A 76 2.79 -10.83 2.57
CA LEU A 76 2.18 -10.23 3.75
C LEU A 76 0.97 -11.02 4.28
N ASN A 77 0.11 -11.52 3.39
CA ASN A 77 -1.03 -12.35 3.79
C ASN A 77 -0.55 -13.71 4.34
N ALA A 78 0.52 -14.29 3.78
CA ALA A 78 1.14 -15.49 4.33
C ALA A 78 1.67 -15.25 5.76
N ALA A 79 2.38 -14.14 5.98
CA ALA A 79 2.85 -13.74 7.30
C ALA A 79 1.70 -13.57 8.30
N ALA A 80 0.59 -12.96 7.86
CA ALA A 80 -0.58 -12.71 8.69
C ALA A 80 -1.31 -14.00 9.09
N ILE A 81 -1.41 -14.96 8.17
CA ILE A 81 -2.00 -16.29 8.43
C ILE A 81 -1.13 -17.06 9.42
N ASP A 82 0.18 -17.04 9.22
CA ASP A 82 1.11 -17.73 10.11
C ASP A 82 1.10 -17.11 11.52
N HIS A 83 1.03 -15.79 11.61
CA HIS A 83 0.81 -15.09 12.88
C HIS A 83 -0.47 -15.55 13.60
N LEU A 84 -1.60 -15.67 12.89
CA LEU A 84 -2.85 -16.20 13.46
C LEU A 84 -2.71 -17.65 13.93
N ASN A 85 -1.98 -18.49 13.19
CA ASN A 85 -1.72 -19.87 13.57
C ASN A 85 -0.89 -19.96 14.86
N HIS A 86 0.18 -19.17 14.96
CA HIS A 86 1.02 -19.10 16.14
C HIS A 86 0.26 -18.53 17.35
N LEU A 87 -0.57 -17.50 17.18
CA LEU A 87 -1.45 -17.01 18.25
C LEU A 87 -2.42 -18.08 18.76
N ARG A 88 -3.00 -18.87 17.86
CA ARG A 88 -3.88 -19.99 18.24
C ARG A 88 -3.12 -21.06 19.02
N ARG A 89 -1.91 -21.41 18.60
CA ARG A 89 -1.05 -22.38 19.31
C ARG A 89 -0.64 -21.87 20.68
N LEU A 90 -0.17 -20.63 20.76
CA LEU A 90 0.17 -19.95 22.01
C LEU A 90 -1.00 -20.00 23.00
N SER A 91 -2.21 -19.63 22.54
CA SER A 91 -3.42 -19.67 23.36
C SER A 91 -3.76 -21.08 23.83
N ALA A 92 -3.63 -22.08 22.96
CA ALA A 92 -3.90 -23.48 23.31
C ALA A 92 -2.89 -24.04 24.33
N LEU A 93 -1.59 -23.79 24.15
CA LEU A 93 -0.54 -24.22 25.08
C LEU A 93 -0.70 -23.54 26.44
N LYS A 94 -1.04 -22.25 26.45
CA LYS A 94 -1.32 -21.51 27.68
C LYS A 94 -2.54 -22.06 28.41
N ALA A 95 -3.62 -22.35 27.68
CA ALA A 95 -4.81 -22.99 28.27
C ALA A 95 -4.53 -24.38 28.85
N ALA A 96 -3.56 -25.11 28.28
CA ALA A 96 -3.08 -26.38 28.79
C ALA A 96 -2.05 -26.27 29.93
N ALA A 97 -1.68 -25.04 30.34
CA ALA A 97 -0.60 -24.76 31.28
C ALA A 97 0.75 -25.43 30.92
N ASP A 98 1.01 -25.60 29.62
CA ASP A 98 2.26 -26.18 29.13
C ASP A 98 3.35 -25.11 29.06
N ALA A 99 4.43 -25.27 29.82
CA ALA A 99 5.58 -24.35 29.85
C ALA A 99 6.20 -24.09 28.47
N SER A 100 5.98 -24.96 27.49
CA SER A 100 6.41 -24.77 26.10
C SER A 100 5.75 -23.58 25.40
N TRP A 101 4.68 -22.99 25.96
CA TRP A 101 4.04 -21.79 25.41
C TRP A 101 5.02 -20.62 25.23
N MET A 102 6.02 -20.49 26.12
CA MET A 102 7.02 -19.43 26.01
C MET A 102 7.85 -19.54 24.71
N GLN A 103 8.08 -20.77 24.22
CA GLN A 103 8.80 -21.00 22.97
C GLN A 103 8.01 -20.62 21.72
N GLU A 104 6.70 -20.37 21.84
CA GLU A 104 5.89 -19.83 20.73
C GLU A 104 5.92 -18.30 20.68
N ALA A 105 6.46 -17.61 21.70
CA ALA A 105 6.45 -16.17 21.77
C ALA A 105 7.34 -15.51 20.71
N ALA A 106 8.51 -16.08 20.39
CA ALA A 106 9.39 -15.55 19.33
C ALA A 106 8.77 -15.70 17.93
N PRO A 107 8.22 -16.87 17.51
CA PRO A 107 7.49 -16.99 16.25
C PRO A 107 6.30 -16.01 16.14
N VAL A 108 5.51 -15.85 17.20
CA VAL A 108 4.41 -14.84 17.24
C VAL A 108 4.97 -13.44 17.00
N GLY A 109 6.04 -13.07 17.71
CA GLY A 109 6.69 -11.76 17.56
C GLY A 109 7.17 -11.52 16.14
N ALA A 110 7.89 -12.47 15.56
CA ALA A 110 8.44 -12.40 14.20
C ALA A 110 7.33 -12.20 13.15
N ALA A 111 6.27 -13.00 13.24
CA ALA A 111 5.13 -12.94 12.33
C ALA A 111 4.34 -11.64 12.49
N PHE A 112 4.16 -11.16 13.73
CA PHE A 112 3.55 -9.86 14.01
C PHE A 112 4.37 -8.74 13.37
N THR A 113 5.69 -8.71 13.55
CA THR A 113 6.57 -7.63 13.06
C THR A 113 6.42 -7.43 11.55
N VAL A 114 6.51 -8.52 10.79
CA VAL A 114 6.35 -8.47 9.33
C VAL A 114 4.94 -8.04 8.95
N THR A 115 3.92 -8.58 9.61
CA THR A 115 2.52 -8.23 9.34
C THR A 115 2.26 -6.74 9.59
N TRP A 116 2.84 -6.20 10.66
CA TRP A 116 2.71 -4.81 11.07
C TRP A 116 3.34 -3.83 10.11
N TRP A 117 4.64 -3.95 9.85
CA TRP A 117 5.35 -3.09 8.92
C TRP A 117 4.76 -3.20 7.51
N GLY A 118 4.37 -4.41 7.14
CA GLY A 118 3.70 -4.66 5.88
C GLY A 118 2.38 -3.90 5.74
N LEU A 119 1.53 -3.94 6.78
CA LEU A 119 0.29 -3.19 6.83
C LEU A 119 0.55 -1.67 6.82
N GLY A 120 1.54 -1.20 7.57
CA GLY A 120 2.01 0.19 7.56
C GLY A 120 2.32 0.69 6.14
N GLY A 121 3.09 -0.11 5.38
CA GLY A 121 3.41 0.17 3.98
C GLY A 121 2.20 0.26 3.06
N ILE A 122 1.20 -0.62 3.23
CA ILE A 122 -0.06 -0.56 2.47
C ILE A 122 -0.76 0.77 2.66
N LEU A 123 -0.87 1.26 3.88
CA LEU A 123 -1.68 2.44 4.16
C LEU A 123 -1.00 3.71 3.73
N ALA A 124 0.32 3.76 3.89
CA ALA A 124 1.12 4.82 3.33
C ALA A 124 0.88 4.92 1.82
N GLN A 125 0.81 3.79 1.10
CA GLN A 125 0.42 3.79 -0.31
C GLN A 125 -1.04 4.23 -0.52
N ILE A 126 -2.01 3.73 0.25
CA ILE A 126 -3.44 4.14 0.12
C ILE A 126 -3.59 5.65 0.35
N ALA A 127 -2.92 6.21 1.35
CA ALA A 127 -3.00 7.63 1.71
C ALA A 127 -2.32 8.54 0.67
N THR A 128 -1.20 8.10 0.10
CA THR A 128 -0.45 8.89 -0.91
C THR A 128 -1.00 8.73 -2.32
N SER A 129 -1.65 7.61 -2.65
CA SER A 129 -2.13 7.34 -4.00
C SER A 129 -3.05 8.45 -4.56
N PRO A 130 -4.03 9.01 -3.83
CA PRO A 130 -4.86 10.12 -4.31
C PRO A 130 -4.07 11.40 -4.60
N LEU A 131 -3.00 11.66 -3.83
CA LEU A 131 -2.14 12.84 -4.00
C LEU A 131 -1.30 12.74 -5.28
N LEU A 132 -0.86 11.52 -5.61
CA LEU A 132 -0.06 11.23 -6.80
C LEU A 132 -0.93 11.10 -8.06
N TYR A 133 -2.17 10.60 -7.95
CA TYR A 133 -3.08 10.36 -9.08
C TYR A 133 -4.08 11.50 -9.29
N GLN A 134 -3.59 12.71 -9.60
CA GLN A 134 -4.44 13.89 -9.79
C GLN A 134 -5.19 13.88 -11.13
N ARG A 135 -4.65 13.23 -12.17
CA ARG A 135 -5.22 13.28 -13.53
C ARG A 135 -6.44 12.36 -13.66
N ARG A 136 -7.52 12.89 -14.25
CA ARG A 136 -8.78 12.16 -14.47
C ARG A 136 -8.60 10.85 -15.23
N SER A 137 -7.67 10.80 -16.19
CA SER A 137 -7.35 9.60 -16.97
C SER A 137 -6.77 8.45 -16.14
N GLN A 138 -6.23 8.75 -14.94
CA GLN A 138 -5.61 7.75 -14.07
C GLN A 138 -6.56 7.20 -12.98
N ARG A 139 -7.78 7.75 -12.84
CA ARG A 139 -8.73 7.36 -11.76
C ARG A 139 -9.06 5.87 -11.74
N ARG A 140 -9.18 5.22 -12.91
CA ARG A 140 -9.46 3.78 -12.98
C ARG A 140 -8.29 2.95 -12.43
N SER A 141 -7.07 3.33 -12.77
CA SER A 141 -5.85 2.68 -12.28
C SER A 141 -5.69 2.88 -10.78
N LEU A 142 -5.98 4.09 -10.29
CA LEU A 142 -6.02 4.40 -8.86
C LEU A 142 -7.02 3.51 -8.12
N ALA A 143 -8.26 3.43 -8.62
CA ALA A 143 -9.31 2.62 -7.98
C ALA A 143 -8.95 1.13 -7.95
N GLN A 144 -8.36 0.59 -9.02
CA GLN A 144 -7.89 -0.80 -9.06
C GLN A 144 -6.78 -1.05 -8.04
N ARG A 145 -5.79 -0.14 -7.98
CA ARG A 145 -4.66 -0.24 -7.04
C ARG A 145 -5.12 -0.14 -5.59
N VAL A 146 -5.86 0.91 -5.25
CA VAL A 146 -6.39 1.12 -3.90
C VAL A 146 -7.33 -0.02 -3.51
N GLY A 147 -8.17 -0.50 -4.43
CA GLY A 147 -9.02 -1.66 -4.20
C GLY A 147 -8.23 -2.93 -3.88
N GLY A 148 -7.16 -3.20 -4.64
CA GLY A 148 -6.25 -4.31 -4.39
C GLY A 148 -5.53 -4.21 -3.04
N LEU A 149 -5.06 -3.01 -2.68
CA LEU A 149 -4.43 -2.73 -1.39
C LEU A 149 -5.39 -2.91 -0.22
N VAL A 150 -6.62 -2.37 -0.30
CA VAL A 150 -7.65 -2.54 0.73
C VAL A 150 -8.00 -4.02 0.90
N LEU A 151 -8.25 -4.74 -0.20
CA LEU A 151 -8.57 -6.16 -0.14
C LEU A 151 -7.40 -6.98 0.43
N GLY A 152 -6.17 -6.69 0.00
CA GLY A 152 -4.96 -7.35 0.48
C GLY A 152 -4.59 -7.03 1.93
N SER A 153 -5.14 -5.94 2.50
CA SER A 153 -4.92 -5.55 3.90
C SER A 153 -5.83 -6.26 4.90
N LEU A 154 -6.88 -6.96 4.47
CA LEU A 154 -7.89 -7.54 5.37
C LEU A 154 -7.28 -8.56 6.34
N VAL A 155 -6.58 -9.58 5.84
CA VAL A 155 -6.00 -10.63 6.69
C VAL A 155 -4.92 -10.07 7.63
N PRO A 156 -3.97 -9.23 7.18
CA PRO A 156 -3.03 -8.56 8.06
C PRO A 156 -3.70 -7.75 9.17
N SER A 157 -4.77 -7.03 8.85
CA SER A 157 -5.48 -6.20 9.82
C SER A 157 -6.21 -7.04 10.87
N ILE A 158 -6.86 -8.13 10.46
CA ILE A 158 -7.50 -9.10 11.37
C ILE A 158 -6.43 -9.75 12.26
N SER A 159 -5.30 -10.15 11.67
CA SER A 159 -4.18 -10.79 12.37
C SER A 159 -3.59 -9.90 13.47
N ILE A 160 -3.35 -8.62 13.16
CA ILE A 160 -2.87 -7.64 14.14
C ILE A 160 -3.92 -7.39 15.24
N ALA A 161 -5.19 -7.21 14.86
CA ALA A 161 -6.27 -7.01 15.83
C ALA A 161 -6.40 -8.22 16.78
N ALA A 162 -6.31 -9.44 16.25
CA ALA A 162 -6.32 -10.66 17.05
C ALA A 162 -5.10 -10.73 17.97
N GLY A 163 -3.91 -10.37 17.49
CA GLY A 163 -2.70 -10.33 18.31
C GLY A 163 -2.82 -9.34 19.48
N ILE A 164 -3.32 -8.13 19.22
CA ILE A 164 -3.54 -7.13 20.28
C ILE A 164 -4.59 -7.59 21.29
N TRP A 165 -5.63 -8.29 20.84
CA TRP A 165 -6.72 -8.74 21.72
C TRP A 165 -6.37 -10.00 22.52
N LEU A 166 -5.65 -10.95 21.92
CA LEU A 166 -5.29 -12.23 22.53
C LEU A 166 -4.01 -12.16 23.37
N ALA A 167 -3.15 -11.17 23.13
CA ALA A 167 -1.97 -10.94 23.97
C ALA A 167 -2.42 -10.40 25.33
N ASP A 168 -2.75 -11.31 26.25
CA ASP A 168 -2.85 -10.98 27.67
C ASP A 168 -1.53 -10.39 28.18
N ARG A 169 -1.53 -9.79 29.37
CA ARG A 169 -0.37 -9.06 29.88
C ARG A 169 0.90 -9.93 29.95
N GLU A 170 0.75 -11.19 30.32
CA GLU A 170 1.86 -12.12 30.52
C GLU A 170 2.43 -12.61 29.19
N ALA A 171 1.56 -13.00 28.25
CA ALA A 171 1.95 -13.37 26.90
C ALA A 171 2.57 -12.17 26.16
N GLY A 172 1.95 -10.99 26.28
CA GLY A 172 2.45 -9.73 25.72
C GLY A 172 3.82 -9.34 26.26
N ALA A 173 4.08 -9.57 27.55
CA ALA A 173 5.41 -9.32 28.14
C ALA A 173 6.49 -10.29 27.62
N SER A 174 6.09 -11.48 27.16
CA SER A 174 7.01 -12.52 26.67
C SER A 174 7.26 -12.44 25.16
N ILE A 175 6.38 -11.80 24.41
CA ILE A 175 6.54 -11.60 22.96
C ILE A 175 7.62 -10.52 22.74
N PRO A 176 8.76 -10.83 22.09
CA PRO A 176 9.91 -9.91 21.96
C PRO A 176 9.56 -8.54 21.37
N MET A 177 8.58 -8.49 20.48
CA MET A 177 8.11 -7.24 19.88
C MET A 177 7.28 -6.37 20.83
N LEU A 178 6.60 -6.99 21.80
CA LEU A 178 5.78 -6.32 22.81
C LEU A 178 6.50 -6.21 24.16
N TYR A 179 7.78 -6.63 24.20
CA TYR A 179 8.62 -6.73 25.40
C TYR A 179 8.79 -5.40 26.15
N TRP A 180 8.60 -4.25 25.47
CA TRP A 180 8.57 -2.95 26.13
C TRP A 180 7.52 -2.87 27.27
N ARG A 181 6.46 -3.69 27.23
CA ARG A 181 5.52 -3.85 28.35
C ARG A 181 6.14 -4.54 29.57
N GLY A 182 7.07 -5.47 29.35
CA GLY A 182 7.83 -6.14 30.41
C GLY A 182 8.87 -5.21 31.06
N MET A 183 9.42 -4.25 30.30
CA MET A 183 10.36 -3.26 30.85
C MET A 183 9.74 -2.34 31.89
N MET A 184 8.43 -2.05 31.81
CA MET A 184 7.73 -1.25 32.82
C MET A 184 7.38 -2.05 34.08
N MET A 185 7.58 -3.37 34.09
CA MET A 185 7.39 -4.19 35.28
C MET A 185 8.65 -4.24 36.16
N GLU A 186 9.47 -3.18 36.14
CA GLU A 186 10.56 -3.02 37.11
C GLU A 186 10.02 -3.34 38.50
N ALA A 187 10.70 -4.30 39.11
CA ALA A 187 10.34 -4.95 40.34
C ALA A 187 9.92 -3.90 41.37
N GLU A 188 8.61 -3.76 41.60
CA GLU A 188 8.18 -3.43 42.95
C GLU A 188 8.89 -4.48 43.81
N PRO A 189 9.82 -4.07 44.69
CA PRO A 189 10.42 -5.03 45.60
C PRO A 189 9.24 -5.71 46.25
N VAL A 190 9.18 -7.04 46.19
CA VAL A 190 8.15 -7.83 46.86
C VAL A 190 8.29 -7.51 48.33
N GLY A 191 7.65 -6.42 48.74
CA GLY A 191 7.55 -5.99 50.11
C GLY A 191 6.80 -7.13 50.76
N VAL A 192 7.46 -7.76 51.72
CA VAL A 192 6.95 -8.88 52.51
C VAL A 192 5.62 -8.54 53.23
N ASP A 193 5.20 -7.28 53.17
CA ASP A 193 3.94 -6.79 53.67
C ASP A 193 2.82 -7.08 52.67
N GLY A 194 2.22 -8.27 52.77
CA GLY A 194 1.14 -8.81 51.94
C GLY A 194 -0.19 -8.04 51.90
N LYS A 195 -0.15 -6.71 51.79
CA LYS A 195 -1.30 -5.89 51.44
C LYS A 195 -1.37 -5.81 49.93
N GLY A 196 -2.12 -6.74 49.34
CA GLY A 196 -2.41 -6.76 47.91
C GLY A 196 -2.93 -5.40 47.44
N HIS A 197 -2.06 -4.62 46.81
CA HIS A 197 -2.48 -3.41 46.14
C HIS A 197 -3.31 -3.82 44.93
N ASN A 198 -4.59 -3.45 44.98
CA ASN A 198 -5.57 -3.72 43.95
C ASN A 198 -5.07 -3.21 42.58
N THR A 199 -4.66 -4.15 41.73
CA THR A 199 -4.27 -3.98 40.31
C THR A 199 -5.41 -3.50 39.40
N LEU A 200 -6.51 -3.02 40.00
CA LEU A 200 -7.78 -2.67 39.36
C LEU A 200 -7.70 -1.41 38.49
N ASN A 201 -6.75 -0.50 38.75
CA ASN A 201 -6.63 0.75 37.96
C ASN A 201 -6.13 0.51 36.53
N SER A 202 -5.42 -0.59 36.30
CA SER A 202 -4.80 -0.86 35.00
C SER A 202 -5.78 -1.33 33.92
N HIS A 203 -6.93 -1.88 34.33
CA HIS A 203 -8.06 -2.15 33.43
C HIS A 203 -8.80 -0.86 33.04
N HIS A 204 -8.72 0.18 33.86
CA HIS A 204 -9.37 1.45 33.60
C HIS A 204 -8.66 2.23 32.49
N ASP A 205 -7.32 2.21 32.48
CA ASP A 205 -6.51 2.84 31.42
C ASP A 205 -6.69 2.13 30.08
N ALA A 206 -6.72 0.79 30.08
CA ALA A 206 -7.00 0.01 28.87
C ALA A 206 -8.40 0.29 28.30
N ARG A 207 -9.41 0.53 29.15
CA ARG A 207 -10.77 0.90 28.72
C ARG A 207 -10.87 2.34 28.22
N ILE A 208 -10.17 3.28 28.85
CA ILE A 208 -10.10 4.69 28.40
C ILE A 208 -9.38 4.76 27.05
N PHE A 209 -8.29 4.01 26.90
CA PHE A 209 -7.58 3.88 25.63
C PHE A 209 -8.48 3.28 24.54
N ALA A 210 -9.17 2.16 24.83
CA ALA A 210 -10.11 1.52 23.92
C ALA A 210 -11.28 2.44 23.48
N SER A 211 -11.75 3.32 24.37
CA SER A 211 -12.84 4.27 24.08
C SER A 211 -12.37 5.50 23.31
N LEU A 212 -11.16 6.02 23.57
CA LEU A 212 -10.54 7.07 22.76
C LEU A 212 -10.22 6.57 21.34
N THR A 213 -9.78 5.33 21.21
CA THR A 213 -9.59 4.68 19.90
C THR A 213 -10.91 4.39 19.19
N GLY A 214 -11.98 4.07 19.92
CA GLY A 214 -13.34 3.96 19.38
C GLY A 214 -13.91 5.29 18.88
N LEU A 215 -13.52 6.42 19.49
CA LEU A 215 -13.89 7.76 19.03
C LEU A 215 -13.07 8.17 17.80
N GLY A 216 -11.75 7.92 17.80
CA GLY A 216 -10.90 8.09 16.62
C GLY A 216 -11.40 7.26 15.43
N PHE A 217 -11.90 6.05 15.70
CA PHE A 217 -12.57 5.17 14.74
C PHE A 217 -13.82 5.80 14.10
N ALA A 218 -14.73 6.36 14.91
CA ALA A 218 -15.94 7.00 14.38
C ALA A 218 -15.62 8.21 13.48
N ILE A 219 -14.58 8.97 13.83
CA ILE A 219 -14.15 10.15 13.08
C ILE A 219 -13.47 9.76 11.77
N LEU A 220 -12.52 8.82 11.79
CA LEU A 220 -11.79 8.39 10.59
C LEU A 220 -12.67 7.58 9.63
N LEU A 221 -13.59 6.76 10.14
CA LEU A 221 -14.58 6.07 9.33
C LEU A 221 -15.56 7.08 8.70
N GLY A 222 -15.99 8.08 9.46
CA GLY A 222 -16.77 9.20 8.93
C GLY A 222 -16.05 9.92 7.79
N LEU A 223 -14.76 10.22 7.97
CA LEU A 223 -13.93 10.89 6.95
C LEU A 223 -13.69 9.99 5.72
N ALA A 224 -13.35 8.72 5.91
CA ALA A 224 -13.15 7.78 4.81
C ALA A 224 -14.44 7.56 4.01
N ILE A 225 -15.60 7.42 4.68
CA ILE A 225 -16.90 7.34 4.03
C ILE A 225 -17.19 8.64 3.30
N VAL A 226 -16.94 9.81 3.87
CA VAL A 226 -17.14 11.11 3.21
C VAL A 226 -16.22 11.30 2.00
N CYS A 227 -14.95 10.90 2.09
CA CYS A 227 -13.99 10.99 0.99
C CYS A 227 -14.31 10.00 -0.13
N VAL A 228 -14.58 8.73 0.21
CA VAL A 228 -14.97 7.71 -0.77
C VAL A 228 -16.30 8.07 -1.39
N SER A 229 -17.33 8.41 -0.60
CA SER A 229 -18.64 8.78 -1.13
C SER A 229 -18.60 10.08 -1.92
N GLY A 230 -17.84 11.09 -1.49
CA GLY A 230 -17.62 12.33 -2.24
C GLY A 230 -16.92 12.08 -3.59
N PHE A 231 -15.85 11.28 -3.59
CA PHE A 231 -15.10 10.89 -4.79
C PHE A 231 -15.93 10.01 -5.74
N TRP A 232 -16.74 9.09 -5.20
CA TRP A 232 -17.63 8.22 -5.96
C TRP A 232 -18.83 8.96 -6.54
N LEU A 233 -19.47 9.83 -5.75
CA LEU A 233 -20.65 10.61 -6.15
C LEU A 233 -20.32 11.62 -7.25
N ASP A 234 -19.09 12.13 -7.29
CA ASP A 234 -18.63 13.09 -8.29
C ASP A 234 -18.08 12.44 -9.59
N SER A 235 -17.95 11.10 -9.61
CA SER A 235 -17.55 10.39 -10.82
C SER A 235 -18.70 10.32 -11.85
N LYS A 236 -18.75 11.28 -12.78
CA LYS A 236 -19.68 11.31 -13.94
C LYS A 236 -19.40 10.23 -15.00
N ALA A 237 -19.00 9.00 -14.63
CA ALA A 237 -18.75 7.92 -15.59
C ALA A 237 -19.97 6.98 -15.70
N PRO A 238 -20.87 7.17 -16.69
CA PRO A 238 -22.09 6.38 -16.82
C PRO A 238 -21.84 4.88 -17.08
N SER A 239 -20.73 4.51 -17.70
CA SER A 239 -20.41 3.11 -18.03
C SER A 239 -20.11 2.23 -16.82
N LEU A 240 -19.49 2.80 -15.78
CA LEU A 240 -19.18 2.07 -14.55
C LEU A 240 -20.43 1.86 -13.68
N ARG A 241 -21.42 2.77 -13.78
CA ARG A 241 -22.74 2.62 -13.16
C ARG A 241 -23.51 1.43 -13.74
N ILE A 242 -23.42 1.19 -15.05
CA ILE A 242 -24.15 0.10 -15.72
C ILE A 242 -23.56 -1.26 -15.31
N GLN A 243 -22.23 -1.39 -15.27
CA GLN A 243 -21.59 -2.65 -14.88
C GLN A 243 -21.77 -2.98 -13.39
N LEU A 244 -21.71 -1.98 -12.50
CA LEU A 244 -22.01 -2.22 -11.08
C LEU A 244 -23.50 -2.41 -10.80
N ALA A 245 -24.40 -1.76 -11.55
CA ALA A 245 -25.84 -1.98 -11.43
C ALA A 245 -26.28 -3.39 -11.84
N ALA A 246 -25.51 -4.07 -12.69
CA ALA A 246 -25.73 -5.48 -13.02
C ALA A 246 -25.36 -6.41 -11.85
N VAL A 247 -24.25 -6.15 -11.16
CA VAL A 247 -23.76 -6.99 -10.04
C VAL A 247 -24.49 -6.69 -8.73
N LEU A 248 -24.79 -5.41 -8.47
CA LEU A 248 -25.44 -4.95 -7.24
C LEU A 248 -26.93 -4.63 -7.44
N GLY A 249 -27.53 -5.01 -8.56
CA GLY A 249 -28.90 -4.62 -8.95
C GLY A 249 -29.97 -4.68 -7.85
N PRO A 250 -30.02 -5.73 -7.01
CA PRO A 250 -30.94 -5.80 -5.87
C PRO A 250 -30.64 -4.75 -4.79
N LEU A 251 -29.38 -4.61 -4.40
CA LEU A 251 -28.89 -3.58 -3.46
C LEU A 251 -29.09 -2.17 -4.03
N TRP A 252 -28.96 -2.01 -5.35
CA TRP A 252 -29.12 -0.74 -6.02
C TRP A 252 -30.58 -0.29 -6.01
N LYS A 253 -31.55 -1.19 -6.21
CA LYS A 253 -32.98 -0.87 -6.04
C LYS A 253 -33.31 -0.41 -4.62
N VAL A 254 -32.70 -1.02 -3.61
CA VAL A 254 -32.86 -0.61 -2.20
C VAL A 254 -32.22 0.76 -1.96
N THR A 255 -30.97 0.96 -2.39
CA THR A 255 -30.28 2.26 -2.22
C THR A 255 -30.91 3.38 -3.03
N ASP A 256 -31.49 3.10 -4.22
CA ASP A 256 -32.13 4.10 -5.07
C ASP A 256 -33.55 4.42 -4.57
N PHE A 257 -34.26 3.45 -3.98
CA PHE A 257 -35.48 3.68 -3.20
C PHE A 257 -35.18 4.55 -1.96
N LEU A 258 -34.15 4.21 -1.19
CA LEU A 258 -33.69 5.02 -0.06
C LEU A 258 -33.27 6.41 -0.53
N ARG A 259 -32.52 6.54 -1.62
CA ARG A 259 -32.08 7.82 -2.19
C ARG A 259 -33.25 8.69 -2.66
N ARG A 260 -34.27 8.12 -3.28
CA ARG A 260 -35.50 8.85 -3.71
C ARG A 260 -36.33 9.29 -2.51
N LYS A 261 -36.48 8.43 -1.50
CA LYS A 261 -37.24 8.70 -0.27
C LYS A 261 -36.50 9.66 0.68
N PHE A 262 -35.17 9.69 0.63
CA PHE A 262 -34.29 10.53 1.45
C PHE A 262 -33.58 11.63 0.63
N ARG A 263 -34.31 12.36 -0.24
CA ARG A 263 -33.75 13.47 -1.03
C ARG A 263 -33.17 14.61 -0.18
N SER A 264 -33.81 14.92 0.95
CA SER A 264 -33.35 15.96 1.88
C SER A 264 -32.19 15.46 2.75
N ARG A 265 -31.13 16.28 2.90
CA ARG A 265 -30.01 16.01 3.85
C ARG A 265 -30.53 15.70 5.25
N LYS A 266 -31.60 16.37 5.70
CA LYS A 266 -32.23 16.13 7.01
C LYS A 266 -32.93 14.77 7.08
N ALA A 267 -33.49 14.30 5.97
CA ALA A 267 -34.14 13.00 5.90
C ALA A 267 -33.08 11.86 5.93
N ARG A 268 -31.94 12.03 5.25
CA ARG A 268 -30.82 11.08 5.32
C ARG A 268 -30.30 10.89 6.74
N ILE A 269 -30.09 11.99 7.46
CA ILE A 269 -29.63 11.96 8.86
C ILE A 269 -30.66 11.24 9.73
N ARG A 270 -31.96 11.56 9.59
CA ARG A 270 -33.02 10.87 10.34
C ARG A 270 -33.13 9.38 10.02
N GLY A 271 -32.95 8.98 8.76
CA GLY A 271 -32.94 7.57 8.36
C GLY A 271 -31.78 6.79 8.96
N ILE A 272 -30.57 7.36 8.95
CA ILE A 272 -29.39 6.75 9.57
C ILE A 272 -29.57 6.64 11.09
N VAL A 273 -30.06 7.69 11.74
CA VAL A 273 -30.35 7.67 13.19
C VAL A 273 -31.40 6.62 13.54
N ALA A 274 -32.46 6.49 12.75
CA ALA A 274 -33.49 5.46 12.97
C ALA A 274 -32.94 4.04 12.84
N ILE A 275 -32.05 3.78 11.87
CA ILE A 275 -31.37 2.48 11.71
C ILE A 275 -30.48 2.19 12.93
N ILE A 276 -29.66 3.17 13.35
CA ILE A 276 -28.79 3.02 14.53
C ILE A 276 -29.60 2.76 15.80
N VAL A 277 -30.73 3.45 16.00
CA VAL A 277 -31.62 3.24 17.17
C VAL A 277 -32.28 1.87 17.13
N LEU A 278 -32.70 1.39 15.95
CA LEU A 278 -33.27 0.05 15.79
C LEU A 278 -32.23 -1.06 16.04
N ASP A 279 -30.99 -0.89 15.56
CA ASP A 279 -29.88 -1.83 15.79
C ASP A 279 -29.46 -1.84 17.28
N LEU A 280 -29.36 -0.67 17.93
CA LEU A 280 -29.09 -0.58 19.38
C LEU A 280 -30.22 -1.20 20.21
N GLY A 281 -31.48 -0.97 19.84
CA GLY A 281 -32.64 -1.53 20.53
C GLY A 281 -32.71 -3.05 20.42
N SER A 282 -32.36 -3.61 19.26
CA SER A 282 -32.32 -5.06 19.06
C SER A 282 -31.11 -5.72 19.72
N LEU A 283 -29.96 -5.06 19.79
CA LEU A 283 -28.81 -5.49 20.59
C LEU A 283 -29.13 -5.48 22.09
N LEU A 284 -29.79 -4.42 22.58
CA LEU A 284 -30.21 -4.30 23.98
C LEU A 284 -31.24 -5.36 24.36
N ALA A 285 -32.22 -5.63 23.49
CA ALA A 285 -33.19 -6.71 23.68
C ALA A 285 -32.53 -8.10 23.70
N PHE A 286 -31.47 -8.31 22.90
CA PHE A 286 -30.67 -9.54 22.93
C PHE A 286 -29.90 -9.71 24.25
N VAL A 287 -29.31 -8.63 24.77
CA VAL A 287 -28.59 -8.65 26.06
C VAL A 287 -29.54 -8.86 27.24
N ILE A 288 -30.73 -8.26 27.21
CA ILE A 288 -31.72 -8.35 28.29
C ILE A 288 -32.51 -9.68 28.24
N GLY A 289 -32.77 -10.23 27.05
CA GLY A 289 -33.61 -11.42 26.86
C GLY A 289 -32.91 -12.78 26.96
N ALA A 290 -31.67 -12.84 27.45
CA ALA A 290 -30.83 -14.04 27.36
C ALA A 290 -31.15 -15.17 28.36
N ASP A 291 -32.14 -15.02 29.25
CA ASP A 291 -32.24 -15.84 30.47
C ASP A 291 -33.36 -16.90 30.56
N GLU A 292 -34.10 -17.25 29.50
CA GLU A 292 -35.03 -18.40 29.58
C GLU A 292 -34.98 -19.37 28.38
N SER A 293 -34.84 -20.65 28.70
CA SER A 293 -34.44 -21.73 27.78
C SER A 293 -35.51 -22.18 26.77
N LYS A 294 -36.77 -21.76 26.90
CA LYS A 294 -37.86 -22.18 25.99
C LYS A 294 -38.21 -21.18 24.89
N GLU A 295 -37.98 -19.88 25.05
CA GLU A 295 -38.29 -18.88 24.01
C GLU A 295 -37.16 -18.64 23.01
N ARG A 296 -35.98 -19.23 23.23
CA ARG A 296 -34.76 -18.98 22.43
C ARG A 296 -34.94 -19.21 20.92
N LYS A 297 -35.81 -20.14 20.51
CA LYS A 297 -36.09 -20.41 19.08
C LYS A 297 -36.90 -19.30 18.40
N HIS A 298 -37.81 -18.64 19.12
CA HIS A 298 -38.62 -17.56 18.56
C HIS A 298 -37.78 -16.28 18.40
N TRP A 299 -36.96 -15.97 19.40
CA TRP A 299 -36.01 -14.86 19.33
C TRP A 299 -34.96 -15.03 18.24
N GLN A 300 -34.48 -16.25 17.99
CA GLN A 300 -33.55 -16.54 16.88
C GLN A 300 -34.17 -16.23 15.50
N LEU A 301 -35.46 -16.53 15.29
CA LEU A 301 -36.14 -16.23 14.03
C LEU A 301 -36.40 -14.72 13.86
N LEU A 302 -36.69 -14.01 14.95
CA LEU A 302 -36.94 -12.57 14.95
C LEU A 302 -35.66 -11.73 14.81
N LEU A 303 -34.52 -12.27 15.26
CA LEU A 303 -33.19 -11.64 15.16
C LEU A 303 -32.50 -11.88 13.82
N LEU A 304 -32.94 -12.85 13.02
CA LEU A 304 -32.33 -13.13 11.72
C LEU A 304 -32.39 -11.94 10.75
N PRO A 305 -33.51 -11.20 10.63
CA PRO A 305 -33.58 -10.00 9.78
C PRO A 305 -32.73 -8.85 10.30
N SER A 306 -32.65 -8.65 11.62
CA SER A 306 -31.80 -7.60 12.19
C SER A 306 -30.31 -7.94 12.02
N MET A 307 -29.91 -9.19 12.25
CA MET A 307 -28.56 -9.67 11.95
C MET A 307 -28.22 -9.45 10.46
N LEU A 308 -29.15 -9.74 9.53
CA LEU A 308 -28.99 -9.46 8.10
C LEU A 308 -28.83 -7.97 7.77
N THR A 309 -29.45 -7.06 8.53
CA THR A 309 -29.24 -5.61 8.35
C THR A 309 -27.94 -5.10 8.97
N VAL A 310 -27.45 -5.74 10.04
CA VAL A 310 -26.15 -5.38 10.65
C VAL A 310 -24.96 -6.02 9.93
N ILE A 311 -25.13 -7.15 9.23
CA ILE A 311 -24.06 -7.79 8.45
C ILE A 311 -23.37 -6.81 7.47
N PRO A 312 -24.07 -6.04 6.62
CA PRO A 312 -23.43 -5.04 5.77
C PRO A 312 -22.63 -4.00 6.56
N PHE A 313 -23.11 -3.58 7.73
CA PHE A 313 -22.40 -2.64 8.59
C PHE A 313 -21.12 -3.27 9.16
N PHE A 314 -21.21 -4.49 9.70
CA PHE A 314 -20.04 -5.24 10.18
C PHE A 314 -19.06 -5.56 9.05
N VAL A 315 -19.54 -5.86 7.84
CA VAL A 315 -18.70 -6.08 6.66
C VAL A 315 -17.99 -4.79 6.27
N ILE A 316 -18.66 -3.63 6.29
CA ILE A 316 -18.00 -2.34 6.05
C ILE A 316 -16.99 -2.04 7.16
N LEU A 317 -17.34 -2.31 8.42
CA LEU A 317 -16.47 -2.12 9.58
C LEU A 317 -15.24 -3.02 9.50
N LEU A 318 -15.39 -4.25 9.00
CA LEU A 318 -14.30 -5.19 8.80
C LEU A 318 -13.46 -4.86 7.57
N ILE A 319 -14.08 -4.43 6.48
CA ILE A 319 -13.39 -4.12 5.22
C ILE A 319 -12.69 -2.77 5.25
N VAL A 320 -13.30 -1.77 5.88
CA VAL A 320 -12.80 -0.38 5.89
C VAL A 320 -12.27 -0.03 7.26
N GLY A 321 -12.99 -0.39 8.33
CA GLY A 321 -12.61 -0.06 9.70
C GLY A 321 -11.34 -0.77 10.13
N THR A 322 -11.25 -2.10 9.97
CA THR A 322 -10.08 -2.88 10.44
C THR A 322 -8.78 -2.41 9.77
N PRO A 323 -8.69 -2.19 8.44
CA PRO A 323 -7.49 -1.66 7.82
C PRO A 323 -7.12 -0.25 8.27
N VAL A 324 -8.09 0.60 8.61
CA VAL A 324 -7.78 1.96 9.10
C VAL A 324 -7.37 1.95 10.57
N MET A 325 -7.94 1.07 11.38
CA MET A 325 -7.75 1.07 12.83
C MET A 325 -6.53 0.30 13.32
N ALA A 326 -6.28 -0.90 12.79
CA ALA A 326 -5.11 -1.70 13.17
C ALA A 326 -3.79 -0.90 13.09
N PRO A 327 -3.54 -0.08 12.06
CA PRO A 327 -2.31 0.69 11.94
C PRO A 327 -2.35 2.05 12.62
N LEU A 328 -3.52 2.64 12.88
CA LEU A 328 -3.60 3.80 13.77
C LEU A 328 -3.18 3.40 15.19
N HIS A 329 -3.80 2.34 15.72
CA HIS A 329 -3.34 1.72 16.97
C HIS A 329 -1.87 1.37 16.86
N GLY A 330 -1.46 0.89 15.69
CA GLY A 330 -0.08 0.54 15.52
C GLY A 330 0.91 1.68 15.51
N THR A 331 0.55 2.82 14.95
CA THR A 331 1.36 4.01 15.05
C THR A 331 1.46 4.46 16.49
N LEU A 332 0.36 4.41 17.26
CA LEU A 332 0.38 4.72 18.68
C LEU A 332 1.29 3.77 19.47
N TYR A 333 1.18 2.46 19.27
CA TYR A 333 2.09 1.48 19.89
C TYR A 333 3.54 1.65 19.47
N THR A 334 3.79 2.05 18.21
CA THR A 334 5.15 2.37 17.74
C THR A 334 5.70 3.59 18.46
N MET A 335 4.89 4.64 18.63
CA MET A 335 5.29 5.85 19.34
C MET A 335 5.51 5.59 20.83
N GLU A 336 4.64 4.79 21.45
CA GLU A 336 4.81 4.33 22.82
C GLU A 336 6.08 3.51 22.99
N TYR A 337 6.36 2.59 22.07
CA TYR A 337 7.60 1.82 22.03
C TYR A 337 8.83 2.73 21.84
N ILE A 338 8.82 3.65 20.87
CA ILE A 338 9.95 4.59 20.64
C ILE A 338 10.17 5.45 21.88
N SER A 339 9.09 5.96 22.47
CA SER A 339 9.15 6.71 23.72
C SER A 339 9.74 5.85 24.83
N ALA A 340 9.25 4.63 25.01
CA ALA A 340 9.73 3.74 26.05
C ALA A 340 11.22 3.42 25.89
N VAL A 341 11.67 3.10 24.68
CA VAL A 341 13.09 2.79 24.42
C VAL A 341 13.99 4.02 24.47
N SER A 342 13.51 5.18 24.02
CA SER A 342 14.32 6.41 24.00
C SER A 342 14.45 7.04 25.39
N PHE A 343 13.41 6.94 26.23
CA PHE A 343 13.36 7.57 27.55
C PHE A 343 13.62 6.60 28.71
N HIS A 344 13.30 5.31 28.59
CA HIS A 344 13.68 4.29 29.57
C HIS A 344 14.99 3.62 29.11
N HIS A 345 16.11 4.15 29.60
CA HIS A 345 17.50 3.79 29.29
C HIS A 345 17.91 2.32 29.58
N GLY A 346 16.98 1.37 29.65
CA GLY A 346 17.23 -0.02 30.08
C GLY A 346 17.64 -1.02 28.99
N SER A 347 17.30 -0.78 27.71
CA SER A 347 17.58 -1.74 26.62
C SER A 347 17.98 -1.02 25.33
N SER A 348 18.92 -1.57 24.57
CA SER A 348 19.25 -1.03 23.24
C SER A 348 18.12 -1.34 22.25
N PRO A 349 17.77 -0.44 21.30
CA PRO A 349 16.77 -0.71 20.27
C PRO A 349 17.01 -2.02 19.49
N SER A 350 18.29 -2.40 19.35
CA SER A 350 18.74 -3.65 18.73
C SER A 350 18.37 -4.92 19.50
N GLN A 351 18.05 -4.81 20.80
CA GLN A 351 17.51 -5.91 21.62
C GLN A 351 16.00 -6.06 21.47
N SER A 352 15.37 -5.31 20.57
CA SER A 352 13.98 -5.56 20.24
C SER A 352 13.87 -5.99 18.79
N CYS A 353 12.99 -6.94 18.57
CA CYS A 353 12.58 -7.39 17.26
C CYS A 353 11.76 -6.36 16.45
N TRP A 354 11.61 -5.12 16.93
CA TRP A 354 10.68 -4.18 16.32
C TRP A 354 11.14 -3.68 14.94
N PHE A 355 12.43 -3.33 14.83
CA PHE A 355 13.03 -2.78 13.62
C PHE A 355 13.97 -3.75 12.90
N MET A 356 14.12 -4.97 13.44
CA MET A 356 15.04 -5.98 12.92
C MET A 356 14.32 -7.32 12.82
N PRO A 357 14.68 -8.18 11.84
CA PRO A 357 14.14 -9.54 11.76
C PRO A 357 14.46 -10.32 13.04
N CYS A 358 13.48 -11.06 13.55
CA CYS A 358 13.65 -11.90 14.75
C CYS A 358 14.36 -13.23 14.49
N ALA A 359 14.54 -13.63 13.23
CA ALA A 359 15.15 -14.92 12.97
C ALA A 359 16.68 -14.80 13.08
N PRO A 360 17.34 -15.67 13.86
CA PRO A 360 18.79 -15.66 14.04
C PRO A 360 19.57 -16.24 12.83
N GLN A 361 18.87 -16.56 11.74
CA GLN A 361 19.45 -17.18 10.56
C GLN A 361 20.42 -16.26 9.83
N SER A 362 21.47 -16.87 9.27
CA SER A 362 22.43 -16.14 8.46
C SER A 362 21.85 -15.81 7.09
N ILE A 363 22.14 -14.62 6.58
CA ILE A 363 21.82 -14.26 5.18
C ILE A 363 22.49 -15.16 4.15
N ALA A 364 23.54 -15.90 4.55
CA ALA A 364 24.25 -16.86 3.72
C ALA A 364 23.49 -18.19 3.55
N GLU A 365 22.45 -18.44 4.34
CA GLU A 365 21.57 -19.60 4.15
C GLU A 365 20.84 -19.50 2.80
N MET A 366 20.69 -20.64 2.12
CA MET A 366 20.26 -20.67 0.72
C MET A 366 18.85 -20.10 0.52
N ASP A 367 17.93 -20.36 1.44
CA ASP A 367 16.58 -19.82 1.42
C ASP A 367 16.56 -18.29 1.61
N GLN A 368 17.39 -17.75 2.53
CA GLN A 368 17.55 -16.31 2.74
C GLN A 368 18.15 -15.62 1.51
N ALA A 369 19.20 -16.20 0.94
CA ALA A 369 19.85 -15.69 -0.26
C ALA A 369 18.90 -15.71 -1.46
N LEU A 370 18.13 -16.79 -1.65
CA LEU A 370 17.14 -16.89 -2.73
C LEU A 370 16.01 -15.88 -2.58
N ALA A 371 15.50 -15.68 -1.36
CA ALA A 371 14.49 -14.67 -1.10
C ALA A 371 15.01 -13.26 -1.46
N LEU A 372 16.22 -12.92 -1.01
CA LEU A 372 16.88 -11.64 -1.33
C LEU A 372 17.07 -11.47 -2.84
N ILE A 373 17.58 -12.49 -3.53
CA ILE A 373 17.75 -12.48 -5.00
C ILE A 373 16.41 -12.26 -5.69
N GLY A 374 15.33 -12.89 -5.21
CA GLY A 374 13.98 -12.68 -5.72
C GLY A 374 13.52 -11.22 -5.57
N GLY A 375 13.76 -10.61 -4.41
CA GLY A 375 13.48 -9.20 -4.17
C GLY A 375 14.30 -8.26 -5.07
N LEU A 376 15.60 -8.52 -5.21
CA LEU A 376 16.50 -7.77 -6.09
C LEU A 376 16.09 -7.91 -7.56
N PHE A 377 15.72 -9.12 -7.99
CA PHE A 377 15.25 -9.38 -9.34
C PHE A 377 13.95 -8.62 -9.63
N SER A 378 12.99 -8.64 -8.70
CA SER A 378 11.75 -7.88 -8.82
C SER A 378 12.02 -6.38 -9.01
N LEU A 379 12.87 -5.78 -8.17
CA LEU A 379 13.17 -4.35 -8.26
C LEU A 379 14.05 -3.99 -9.46
N LEU A 380 15.23 -4.61 -9.57
CA LEU A 380 16.25 -4.21 -10.54
C LEU A 380 15.93 -4.66 -11.96
N VAL A 381 15.41 -5.87 -12.14
CA VAL A 381 15.17 -6.42 -13.48
C VAL A 381 13.79 -6.03 -13.98
N LEU A 382 12.74 -6.31 -13.21
CA LEU A 382 11.36 -6.10 -13.67
C LEU A 382 10.98 -4.61 -13.66
N GLU A 383 11.32 -3.87 -12.61
CA GLU A 383 10.88 -2.48 -12.52
C GLU A 383 11.81 -1.44 -13.11
N ILE A 384 13.13 -1.63 -13.01
CA ILE A 384 14.13 -0.67 -13.52
C ILE A 384 14.64 -1.10 -14.90
N GLY A 385 15.15 -2.34 -15.00
CA GLY A 385 15.80 -2.85 -16.20
C GLY A 385 14.86 -2.98 -17.40
N TRP A 386 13.67 -3.56 -17.21
CA TRP A 386 12.74 -3.77 -18.33
C TRP A 386 12.23 -2.46 -18.95
N PRO A 387 11.79 -1.44 -18.19
CA PRO A 387 11.46 -0.13 -18.76
C PRO A 387 12.65 0.55 -19.44
N PHE A 388 13.86 0.45 -18.88
CA PHE A 388 15.06 0.99 -19.51
C PHE A 388 15.35 0.34 -20.87
N ILE A 389 15.31 -0.99 -20.94
CA ILE A 389 15.49 -1.74 -22.20
C ILE A 389 14.38 -1.37 -23.21
N LYS A 390 13.13 -1.25 -22.75
CA LYS A 390 12.01 -0.86 -23.61
C LYS A 390 12.18 0.56 -24.15
N HIS A 391 12.66 1.49 -23.32
CA HIS A 391 12.96 2.87 -23.71
C HIS A 391 14.07 2.91 -24.75
N GLN A 392 15.19 2.24 -24.51
CA GLN A 392 16.29 2.11 -25.47
C GLN A 392 15.85 1.49 -26.81
N ARG A 393 15.02 0.44 -26.78
CA ARG A 393 14.45 -0.16 -28.00
C ARG A 393 13.53 0.80 -28.75
N ARG A 394 12.83 1.68 -28.05
CA ARG A 394 11.97 2.70 -28.65
C ARG A 394 12.81 3.78 -29.31
N GLU A 395 13.81 4.32 -28.63
CA GLU A 395 14.73 5.32 -29.21
C GLU A 395 15.42 4.78 -30.46
N ARG A 396 15.90 3.53 -30.43
CA ARG A 396 16.48 2.90 -31.62
C ARG A 396 15.49 2.77 -32.78
N ARG A 397 14.21 2.46 -32.51
CA ARG A 397 13.18 2.39 -33.56
C ARG A 397 12.87 3.77 -34.13
N GLU A 398 12.77 4.79 -33.27
CA GLU A 398 12.53 6.17 -33.70
C GLU A 398 13.71 6.71 -34.51
N ALA A 399 14.95 6.39 -34.13
CA ALA A 399 16.15 6.72 -34.90
C ALA A 399 16.17 6.04 -36.28
N LEU A 400 15.86 4.74 -36.35
CA LEU A 400 15.79 4.01 -37.63
C LEU A 400 14.68 4.54 -38.55
N LEU A 401 13.52 4.89 -37.99
CA LEU A 401 12.43 5.51 -38.77
C LEU A 401 12.84 6.88 -39.29
N PHE A 402 13.53 7.67 -38.47
CA PHE A 402 14.06 8.97 -38.89
C PHE A 402 15.11 8.82 -40.01
N GLU A 403 16.02 7.86 -39.90
CA GLU A 403 16.98 7.56 -40.97
C GLU A 403 16.26 7.17 -42.27
N GLN A 404 15.22 6.33 -42.19
CA GLN A 404 14.42 5.94 -43.36
C GLN A 404 13.70 7.13 -44.00
N GLU A 405 13.08 8.01 -43.20
CA GLU A 405 12.44 9.23 -43.69
C GLU A 405 13.46 10.18 -44.35
N MET A 406 14.65 10.33 -43.76
CA MET A 406 15.73 11.14 -44.33
C MET A 406 16.21 10.57 -45.68
N TRP A 407 16.41 9.26 -45.78
CA TRP A 407 16.78 8.61 -47.04
C TRP A 407 15.71 8.77 -48.13
N GLN A 408 14.43 8.67 -47.77
CA GLN A 408 13.32 8.92 -48.70
C GLN A 408 13.32 10.37 -49.20
N ASN A 409 13.53 11.34 -48.31
CA ASN A 409 13.58 12.75 -48.68
C ASN A 409 14.78 13.09 -49.58
N PHE A 410 15.95 12.47 -49.33
CA PHE A 410 17.12 12.65 -50.20
C PHE A 410 16.88 12.02 -51.59
N ALA A 411 16.30 10.83 -51.63
CA ALA A 411 15.96 10.16 -52.88
C ALA A 411 14.94 10.98 -53.71
N SER A 412 13.90 11.53 -53.08
CA SER A 412 12.92 12.38 -53.78
C SER A 412 13.55 13.68 -54.27
N ALA A 413 14.40 14.33 -53.47
CA ALA A 413 15.08 15.55 -53.88
C ALA A 413 16.03 15.33 -55.08
N GLN A 414 16.71 14.17 -55.12
CA GLN A 414 17.56 13.81 -56.26
C GLN A 414 16.74 13.60 -57.54
N VAL A 415 15.58 12.93 -57.44
CA VAL A 415 14.65 12.75 -58.56
C VAL A 415 14.13 14.10 -59.06
N ASP A 416 13.72 15.00 -58.16
CA ASP A 416 13.22 16.34 -58.52
C ASP A 416 14.29 17.17 -59.24
N SER A 417 15.54 17.13 -58.77
CA SER A 417 16.66 17.81 -59.44
C SER A 417 16.90 17.27 -60.85
N THR A 418 16.81 15.94 -61.03
CA THR A 418 16.98 15.30 -62.35
C THR A 418 15.84 15.69 -63.30
N ILE A 419 14.60 15.74 -62.83
CA ILE A 419 13.44 16.18 -63.63
C ILE A 419 13.60 17.64 -64.05
N GLN A 420 14.11 18.49 -63.16
CA GLN A 420 14.31 19.90 -63.45
C GLN A 420 15.40 20.12 -64.51
N ASP A 421 16.49 19.35 -64.45
CA ASP A 421 17.54 19.38 -65.47
C ASP A 421 17.00 18.95 -66.84
N LEU A 422 16.27 17.83 -66.90
CA LEU A 422 15.62 17.37 -68.14
C LEU A 422 14.67 18.42 -68.72
N ARG A 423 13.90 19.11 -67.88
CA ARG A 423 12.98 20.17 -68.30
C ARG A 423 13.70 21.41 -68.83
N ASN A 424 14.88 21.72 -68.30
CA ASN A 424 15.69 22.85 -68.76
C ASN A 424 16.39 22.53 -70.09
N ASP A 425 16.71 21.27 -70.36
CA ASP A 425 17.27 20.86 -71.65
C ASP A 425 16.22 20.97 -72.76
N ASP A 426 14.97 20.59 -72.49
CA ASP A 426 13.85 20.74 -73.45
C ASP A 426 13.59 22.21 -73.81
N SER A 427 13.66 23.14 -72.85
CA SER A 427 13.42 24.57 -73.11
C SER A 427 14.55 25.25 -73.90
N ASN A 428 15.77 24.73 -73.84
CA ASN A 428 16.89 25.22 -74.62
C ASN A 428 16.90 24.68 -76.07
N ALA A 429 16.28 23.53 -76.33
CA ALA A 429 16.17 22.98 -77.69
C ALA A 429 15.32 23.88 -78.61
N ASP A 430 14.23 24.46 -78.10
CA ASP A 430 13.30 25.30 -78.88
C ASP A 430 13.85 26.70 -79.24
N THR A 431 14.87 27.20 -78.55
CA THR A 431 15.45 28.53 -78.83
C THR A 431 16.50 28.53 -79.94
N SER A 432 16.92 27.37 -80.44
CA SER A 432 17.92 27.26 -81.51
C SER A 432 17.35 27.31 -82.94
N GLY A 433 16.03 27.45 -83.11
CA GLY A 433 15.33 27.20 -84.37
C GLY A 433 14.45 28.34 -84.90
N THR A 434 14.83 29.62 -84.83
CA THR A 434 14.27 30.66 -85.74
C THR A 434 15.04 31.98 -85.68
N SER A 435 16.12 32.07 -86.45
CA SER A 435 16.68 33.34 -86.90
C SER A 435 15.81 33.93 -88.00
N GLY A 436 14.76 34.67 -87.63
CA GLY A 436 13.95 35.50 -88.51
C GLY A 436 14.01 36.95 -88.04
N ALA A 437 14.68 37.81 -88.81
CA ALA A 437 14.91 39.22 -88.53
C ALA A 437 13.63 39.98 -88.13
N ARG A 438 13.67 40.72 -87.00
CA ARG A 438 12.64 41.70 -86.65
C ARG A 438 13.29 42.95 -86.07
N LEU A 439 13.06 44.06 -86.78
CA LEU A 439 13.54 45.40 -86.48
C LEU A 439 12.96 45.99 -85.19
N ASP A 440 13.82 46.82 -84.58
CA ASP A 440 13.65 47.88 -83.59
C ASP A 440 12.24 48.40 -83.29
N VAL A 441 11.99 48.73 -82.01
CA VAL A 441 11.73 50.11 -81.51
C VAL A 441 11.82 50.13 -79.98
N SER A 442 12.67 51.01 -79.45
CA SER A 442 12.80 51.40 -78.03
C SER A 442 11.54 52.10 -77.49
N PRO A 443 11.37 52.18 -76.16
CA PRO A 443 11.76 53.44 -75.53
C PRO A 443 12.43 53.30 -74.15
N ALA A 444 13.17 54.36 -73.85
CA ALA A 444 13.96 54.61 -72.65
C ALA A 444 13.10 54.80 -71.38
N GLY A 445 13.72 54.56 -70.22
CA GLY A 445 13.22 55.10 -68.96
C GLY A 445 13.86 54.54 -67.69
N ALA A 446 14.80 55.31 -67.13
CA ALA A 446 15.21 55.40 -65.72
C ALA A 446 15.73 54.12 -65.01
N SER A 447 17.04 53.98 -64.77
CA SER A 447 17.77 54.61 -63.66
C SER A 447 17.20 54.33 -62.27
N ALA A 448 17.65 53.26 -61.62
CA ALA A 448 17.95 53.28 -60.19
C ALA A 448 19.04 52.25 -59.87
N ARG A 449 20.21 52.79 -59.55
CA ARG A 449 21.40 52.16 -59.04
C ARG A 449 21.14 51.87 -57.56
N ASP A 450 21.29 50.64 -57.11
CA ASP A 450 21.56 50.40 -55.69
C ASP A 450 22.57 49.26 -55.53
N SER A 451 23.64 49.64 -54.86
CA SER A 451 24.88 48.91 -54.66
C SER A 451 24.87 48.26 -53.27
N GLY A 452 25.31 47.00 -53.22
CA GLY A 452 26.07 46.46 -52.10
C GLY A 452 25.26 45.86 -50.94
N ALA A 453 25.33 44.52 -50.82
CA ALA A 453 25.37 43.86 -49.52
C ALA A 453 26.04 42.48 -49.65
N PRO A 454 27.24 42.26 -49.07
CA PRO A 454 27.79 40.93 -48.87
C PRO A 454 27.06 40.33 -47.66
N GLY A 455 26.15 39.40 -47.92
CA GLY A 455 25.35 38.82 -46.86
C GLY A 455 24.55 37.63 -47.37
N SER A 456 25.26 36.57 -47.78
CA SER A 456 24.69 35.24 -47.94
C SER A 456 24.23 34.73 -46.58
N THR A 457 23.12 35.28 -46.08
CA THR A 457 22.33 34.63 -45.05
C THR A 457 21.69 33.44 -45.73
N ARG A 458 22.25 32.24 -45.48
CA ARG A 458 21.53 30.98 -45.70
C ARG A 458 20.12 31.20 -45.19
N ARG A 459 19.12 31.28 -46.09
CA ARG A 459 17.72 31.29 -45.72
C ARG A 459 17.45 29.94 -45.06
N PHE A 460 17.58 29.89 -43.74
CA PHE A 460 17.17 28.73 -42.97
C PHE A 460 15.69 28.52 -43.24
N ASN A 461 15.37 27.37 -43.82
CA ASN A 461 14.00 27.03 -44.13
C ASN A 461 13.21 27.02 -42.82
N PRO A 462 12.22 27.92 -42.63
CA PRO A 462 11.47 28.02 -41.38
C PRO A 462 10.75 26.72 -41.04
N ALA A 463 10.51 25.83 -42.01
CA ALA A 463 10.00 24.49 -41.78
C ALA A 463 10.95 23.65 -40.90
N ILE A 464 12.27 23.74 -41.11
CA ILE A 464 13.27 22.98 -40.34
C ILE A 464 13.32 23.49 -38.89
N LEU A 465 13.31 24.82 -38.68
CA LEU A 465 13.26 25.40 -37.33
C LEU A 465 11.95 25.07 -36.60
N ALA A 466 10.81 25.05 -37.31
CA ALA A 466 9.53 24.66 -36.75
C ALA A 466 9.46 23.15 -36.41
N GLN A 467 10.18 22.31 -37.14
CA GLN A 467 10.29 20.88 -36.89
C GLN A 467 11.22 20.61 -35.70
N GLU A 468 12.36 21.29 -35.61
CA GLU A 468 13.30 21.21 -34.48
C GLU A 468 12.65 21.73 -33.18
N ALA A 469 11.88 22.82 -33.25
CA ALA A 469 11.13 23.35 -32.10
C ALA A 469 9.95 22.45 -31.66
N ARG A 470 9.40 21.63 -32.57
CA ARG A 470 8.44 20.56 -32.22
C ARG A 470 9.15 19.39 -31.55
N TRP A 471 10.34 19.05 -32.03
CA TRP A 471 11.16 17.97 -31.50
C TRP A 471 11.65 18.26 -30.08
N ARG A 472 12.16 19.48 -29.81
CA ARG A 472 12.56 19.93 -28.46
C ARG A 472 11.41 19.93 -27.46
N ARG A 473 10.18 20.20 -27.92
CA ARG A 473 8.98 20.14 -27.06
C ARG A 473 8.51 18.72 -26.74
N GLN A 474 8.92 17.72 -27.51
CA GLN A 474 8.56 16.32 -27.29
C GLN A 474 9.61 15.56 -26.47
N THR A 475 10.85 16.05 -26.42
CA THR A 475 11.99 15.40 -25.78
C THR A 475 12.30 15.90 -24.37
N THR A 476 11.76 17.05 -23.95
CA THR A 476 11.80 17.46 -22.54
C THR A 476 10.75 16.69 -21.74
N TRP A 477 11.17 15.59 -21.13
CA TRP A 477 10.49 14.91 -20.02
C TRP A 477 11.21 15.18 -18.71
#